data_AF-A0A9X0K4V9-F1
#
_entry.id   AF-A0A9X0K4V9-F1
#
_cell.length_a   1.000
_cell.length_b   1.000
_cell.length_c   1.000
_cell.angle_alpha   90.00
_cell.angle_beta   90.00
_cell.angle_gamma   90.00
#
_symmetry.space_group_name_H-M   'P 1'
#
loop_
_entity.id
_entity.type
_entity.pdbx_description
1 polymer ?
#
loop_
_entity_poly.entity_id
_entity_poly.type
_entity_poly.pdbx_seq_one_letter_code
_entity_poly.pdbx_strand_id
1 'polypeptide(L)'
;MPQTKGTAMPGKATHAHTRGQALEVGQLIDVTATAQDARFRHSVALTRAAWTYAVAWDDSHPEPQADDARLWDVLYMAGLAARNAAGEQLSMFDLYRVPNARRPSFWCEAEKVTLGLTIGPGDRGEPVFTVMCIEEYKNFPY
;
A
#
# COMPACT_ATOMS: atom_id res chain seq x y z
N MET A 1 46.13 -34.88 -6.97
CA MET A 1 44.81 -35.20 -6.36
C MET A 1 45.06 -35.88 -5.02
N PRO A 2 44.20 -35.73 -3.99
CA PRO A 2 42.81 -35.20 -3.97
C PRO A 2 42.72 -33.80 -3.33
N GLN A 3 42.17 -32.79 -4.00
CA GLN A 3 40.75 -32.36 -3.97
C GLN A 3 40.25 -32.01 -2.55
N THR A 4 40.62 -30.83 -2.05
CA THR A 4 39.94 -30.17 -0.92
C THR A 4 38.57 -29.69 -1.39
N LYS A 5 37.50 -30.39 -0.96
CA LYS A 5 36.11 -29.96 -1.18
C LYS A 5 35.91 -28.57 -0.56
N GLY A 6 35.58 -27.60 -1.40
CA GLY A 6 35.12 -26.28 -0.96
C GLY A 6 33.87 -26.43 -0.10
N THR A 7 33.94 -25.89 1.12
CA THR A 7 32.75 -25.72 1.95
C THR A 7 32.01 -24.51 1.41
N ALA A 8 30.94 -24.76 0.64
CA ALA A 8 30.00 -23.73 0.24
C ALA A 8 29.30 -23.20 1.50
N MET A 9 29.45 -21.90 1.77
CA MET A 9 28.68 -21.20 2.78
C MET A 9 27.19 -21.27 2.37
N PRO A 10 26.26 -21.68 3.25
CA PRO A 10 24.86 -21.68 2.90
C PRO A 10 24.43 -20.24 2.59
N GLY A 11 24.04 -20.01 1.33
CA GLY A 11 23.47 -18.74 0.90
C GLY A 11 22.32 -18.40 1.83
N LYS A 12 22.39 -17.22 2.45
CA LYS A 12 21.37 -16.67 3.34
C LYS A 12 20.01 -16.81 2.65
N ALA A 13 19.22 -17.77 3.09
CA ALA A 13 17.81 -17.84 2.72
C ALA A 13 17.18 -16.56 3.26
N THR A 14 16.92 -15.60 2.37
CA THR A 14 15.96 -14.54 2.66
C THR A 14 14.65 -15.28 2.90
N HIS A 15 14.19 -15.33 4.15
CA HIS A 15 12.85 -15.84 4.44
C HIS A 15 11.91 -15.12 3.48
N ALA A 16 11.37 -15.86 2.52
CA ALA A 16 10.31 -15.35 1.67
C ALA A 16 9.14 -15.13 2.61
N HIS A 17 9.00 -13.89 3.09
CA HIS A 17 7.83 -13.51 3.85
C HIS A 17 6.64 -13.67 2.92
N THR A 18 5.57 -14.29 3.39
CA THR A 18 4.35 -14.40 2.58
C THR A 18 3.53 -13.14 2.74
N ARG A 19 2.65 -12.85 1.79
CA ARG A 19 1.74 -11.70 1.92
C ARG A 19 0.82 -11.89 3.12
N GLY A 20 0.39 -13.12 3.39
CA GLY A 20 -0.34 -13.50 4.60
C GLY A 20 0.41 -13.12 5.89
N GLN A 21 1.71 -13.42 5.98
CA GLN A 21 2.52 -13.00 7.12
C GLN A 21 2.60 -11.47 7.23
N ALA A 22 2.74 -10.76 6.11
CA ALA A 22 2.77 -9.30 6.10
C ALA A 22 1.45 -8.69 6.58
N LEU A 23 0.31 -9.32 6.29
CA LEU A 23 -1.00 -8.94 6.83
C LEU A 23 -1.09 -9.23 8.33
N GLU A 24 -0.64 -10.41 8.78
CA GLU A 24 -0.66 -10.81 10.20
C GLU A 24 0.15 -9.87 11.09
N VAL A 25 1.35 -9.46 10.65
CA VAL A 25 2.19 -8.52 11.40
C VAL A 25 1.81 -7.05 11.14
N GLY A 26 0.79 -6.81 10.31
CA GLY A 26 0.27 -5.48 10.01
C GLY A 26 1.18 -4.61 9.15
N GLN A 27 2.14 -5.19 8.42
CA GLN A 27 2.90 -4.48 7.37
C GLN A 27 2.04 -4.20 6.14
N LEU A 28 1.11 -5.10 5.84
CA LEU A 28 0.02 -4.90 4.89
C LEU A 28 -1.29 -4.77 5.67
N ILE A 29 -2.22 -4.00 5.11
CA ILE A 29 -3.56 -3.81 5.64
C ILE A 29 -4.52 -4.20 4.52
N ASP A 30 -5.33 -5.22 4.76
CA ASP A 30 -6.36 -5.65 3.83
C ASP A 30 -7.51 -4.64 3.83
N VAL A 31 -7.81 -4.08 2.65
CA VAL A 31 -8.90 -3.13 2.43
C VAL A 31 -9.88 -3.66 1.38
N THR A 32 -9.84 -4.96 1.10
CA THR A 32 -10.59 -5.60 0.01
C THR A 32 -12.10 -5.36 0.13
N ALA A 33 -12.65 -5.35 1.35
CA ALA A 33 -14.08 -5.10 1.56
C ALA A 33 -14.50 -3.72 1.00
N THR A 34 -13.84 -2.64 1.44
CA THR A 34 -14.10 -1.28 0.94
C THR A 34 -13.73 -1.13 -0.54
N ALA A 35 -12.69 -1.84 -0.99
CA ALA A 35 -12.26 -1.80 -2.39
C ALA A 35 -13.29 -2.42 -3.34
N GLN A 36 -14.04 -3.44 -2.91
CA GLN A 36 -15.14 -4.01 -3.69
C GLN A 36 -16.23 -2.98 -3.95
N ASP A 37 -16.58 -2.15 -2.96
CA ASP A 37 -17.52 -1.04 -3.12
C ASP A 37 -16.97 0.04 -4.08
N ALA A 38 -15.65 0.23 -4.10
CA ALA A 38 -14.94 1.06 -5.08
C ALA A 38 -14.74 0.38 -6.46
N ARG A 39 -15.37 -0.79 -6.69
CA ARG A 39 -15.37 -1.57 -7.93
C ARG A 39 -14.05 -2.25 -8.30
N PHE A 40 -13.17 -2.51 -7.34
CA PHE A 40 -12.07 -3.43 -7.55
C PHE A 40 -12.60 -4.88 -7.67
N ARG A 41 -12.09 -5.62 -8.67
CA ARG A 41 -12.44 -7.03 -8.91
C ARG A 41 -11.52 -8.01 -8.18
N HIS A 42 -10.38 -7.54 -7.72
CA HIS A 42 -9.35 -8.34 -7.06
C HIS A 42 -9.02 -7.74 -5.70
N SER A 43 -8.41 -8.54 -4.83
CA SER A 43 -8.04 -8.12 -3.49
C SER A 43 -7.13 -6.89 -3.52
N VAL A 44 -7.28 -6.01 -2.54
CA VAL A 44 -6.51 -4.77 -2.43
C VAL A 44 -5.93 -4.67 -1.03
N ALA A 45 -4.62 -4.42 -0.96
CA ALA A 45 -3.93 -4.15 0.30
C ALA A 45 -3.19 -2.81 0.25
N LEU A 46 -3.10 -2.12 1.38
CA LEU A 46 -2.23 -0.96 1.57
C LEU A 46 -1.00 -1.37 2.38
N THR A 47 0.17 -0.79 2.10
CA THR A 47 1.28 -0.84 3.06
C THR A 47 0.93 -0.05 4.32
N ARG A 48 1.53 -0.43 5.45
CA ARG A 48 1.40 0.33 6.71
C ARG A 48 1.81 1.79 6.52
N ALA A 49 2.85 2.06 5.73
CA ALA A 49 3.30 3.42 5.47
C ALA A 49 2.28 4.20 4.65
N ALA A 50 1.74 3.62 3.56
CA ALA A 50 0.70 4.25 2.76
C ALA A 50 -0.57 4.51 3.59
N TRP A 51 -0.99 3.56 4.42
CA TRP A 51 -2.10 3.75 5.36
C TRP A 51 -1.83 4.90 6.32
N THR A 52 -0.67 4.90 7.00
CA THR A 52 -0.33 5.94 7.97
C THR A 52 -0.22 7.32 7.31
N TYR A 53 0.25 7.36 6.06
CA TYR A 53 0.46 8.61 5.35
C TYR A 53 -0.84 9.20 4.79
N ALA A 54 -1.71 8.36 4.21
CA ALA A 54 -2.87 8.79 3.46
C ALA A 54 -4.22 8.57 4.17
N VAL A 55 -4.34 7.51 4.98
CA VAL A 55 -5.63 7.07 5.53
C VAL A 55 -5.77 7.38 7.01
N ALA A 56 -4.78 6.99 7.83
CA ALA A 56 -4.87 7.05 9.28
C ALA A 56 -5.19 8.47 9.78
N TRP A 57 -6.21 8.55 10.62
CA TRP A 57 -6.58 9.73 11.39
C TRP A 57 -6.26 9.53 12.88
N ASP A 58 -6.12 10.64 13.62
CA ASP A 58 -5.98 10.59 15.08
C ASP A 58 -7.34 10.89 15.70
N ASP A 59 -7.91 9.90 16.39
CA ASP A 59 -9.18 9.98 17.11
C ASP A 59 -9.21 11.07 18.20
N SER A 60 -8.06 11.66 18.56
CA SER A 60 -8.02 12.81 19.45
C SER A 60 -8.72 14.06 18.90
N HIS A 61 -9.07 14.08 17.60
CA HIS A 61 -9.78 15.18 16.93
C HIS A 61 -10.87 14.67 15.95
N PRO A 62 -12.12 14.48 16.38
CA PRO A 62 -13.14 13.72 15.63
C PRO A 62 -13.81 14.40 14.41
N GLU A 63 -13.27 15.46 13.78
CA GLU A 63 -13.88 16.09 12.57
C GLU A 63 -12.86 16.51 11.49
N PRO A 64 -13.22 16.54 10.17
CA PRO A 64 -14.51 16.20 9.55
C PRO A 64 -14.52 14.94 8.65
N GLN A 65 -13.43 14.18 8.56
CA GLN A 65 -13.37 12.96 7.74
C GLN A 65 -12.94 11.75 8.58
N ALA A 66 -13.82 10.76 8.69
CA ALA A 66 -13.49 9.45 9.25
C ALA A 66 -12.50 8.69 8.33
N ASP A 67 -11.73 7.77 8.90
CA ASP A 67 -10.79 6.89 8.18
C ASP A 67 -11.42 6.27 6.92
N ASP A 68 -12.71 5.94 6.98
CA ASP A 68 -13.47 5.36 5.87
C ASP A 68 -13.58 6.29 4.66
N ALA A 69 -13.76 7.59 4.86
CA ALA A 69 -13.87 8.56 3.77
C ALA A 69 -12.53 8.75 3.05
N ARG A 70 -11.42 8.76 3.81
CA ARG A 70 -10.06 8.85 3.25
C ARG A 70 -9.66 7.60 2.52
N LEU A 71 -9.98 6.44 3.09
CA LEU A 71 -9.78 5.17 2.42
C LEU A 71 -10.55 5.12 1.10
N TRP A 72 -11.77 5.63 1.07
CA TRP A 72 -12.57 5.72 -0.15
C TRP A 72 -11.91 6.60 -1.21
N ASP A 73 -11.40 7.78 -0.84
CA ASP A 73 -10.67 8.67 -1.77
C ASP A 73 -9.42 7.98 -2.35
N VAL A 74 -8.64 7.30 -1.51
CA VAL A 74 -7.47 6.52 -1.96
C VAL A 74 -7.88 5.43 -2.94
N LEU A 75 -8.92 4.65 -2.62
CA LEU A 75 -9.39 3.56 -3.47
C LEU A 75 -9.98 4.09 -4.78
N TYR A 76 -10.71 5.21 -4.75
CA TYR A 76 -11.25 5.83 -5.95
C TYR A 76 -10.14 6.26 -6.90
N MET A 77 -9.11 6.95 -6.39
CA MET A 77 -7.96 7.40 -7.18
C MET A 77 -7.10 6.23 -7.66
N ALA A 78 -6.88 5.21 -6.82
CA ALA A 78 -6.21 3.98 -7.22
C ALA A 78 -6.98 3.27 -8.34
N GLY A 79 -8.31 3.20 -8.25
CA GLY A 79 -9.15 2.59 -9.28
C GLY A 79 -9.07 3.34 -10.62
N LEU A 80 -8.96 4.66 -10.60
CA LEU A 80 -8.70 5.46 -11.81
C LEU A 80 -7.31 5.16 -12.38
N ALA A 81 -6.29 5.10 -11.53
CA ALA A 81 -4.93 4.76 -11.93
C ALA A 81 -4.86 3.38 -12.59
N ALA A 82 -5.51 2.37 -11.99
CA ALA A 82 -5.58 1.01 -12.53
C ALA A 82 -6.21 0.94 -13.92
N ARG A 83 -7.27 1.72 -14.17
CA ARG A 83 -7.96 1.75 -15.47
C ARG A 83 -7.13 2.44 -16.56
N ASN A 84 -6.31 3.40 -16.15
CA ASN A 84 -5.43 4.15 -17.06
C ASN A 84 -4.03 3.52 -17.17
N ALA A 85 -3.74 2.49 -16.38
CA ALA A 85 -2.50 1.74 -16.44
C ALA A 85 -2.41 1.05 -17.81
N ALA A 86 -1.56 1.56 -18.70
CA ALA A 86 -1.37 1.03 -20.05
C ALA A 86 -0.53 -0.27 -20.05
N GLY A 87 -0.82 -1.19 -19.12
CA GLY A 87 -0.01 -2.38 -18.84
C GLY A 87 1.23 -2.11 -17.98
N GLU A 88 1.31 -0.94 -17.36
CA GLU A 88 2.43 -0.59 -16.47
C GLU A 88 2.35 -1.39 -15.15
N GLN A 89 3.52 -1.85 -14.67
CA GLN A 89 3.62 -2.57 -13.40
C GLN A 89 3.32 -1.67 -12.19
N LEU A 90 3.59 -0.37 -12.32
CA LEU A 90 3.39 0.62 -11.27
C LEU A 90 2.69 1.83 -11.87
N SER A 91 1.53 2.17 -11.34
CA SER A 91 0.78 3.38 -11.71
C SER A 91 0.75 4.34 -10.54
N MET A 92 1.23 5.56 -10.76
CA MET A 92 1.23 6.59 -9.73
C MET A 92 -0.08 7.38 -9.77
N PHE A 93 -0.54 7.83 -8.61
CA PHE A 93 -1.68 8.72 -8.52
C PHE A 93 -1.52 9.70 -7.37
N ASP A 94 -2.19 10.83 -7.53
CA ASP A 94 -2.19 11.92 -6.56
C ASP A 94 -3.52 11.97 -5.83
N LEU A 95 -3.47 12.26 -4.53
CA LEU A 95 -4.64 12.61 -3.72
C LEU A 95 -4.34 13.88 -2.91
N TYR A 96 -5.38 14.61 -2.56
CA TYR A 96 -5.28 15.77 -1.69
C TYR A 96 -5.90 15.43 -0.34
N ARG A 97 -5.08 15.39 0.71
CA ARG A 97 -5.55 15.12 2.08
C ARG A 97 -5.47 16.39 2.91
N VAL A 98 -6.42 16.59 3.79
CA VAL A 98 -6.30 17.66 4.79
C VAL A 98 -5.36 17.17 5.90
N PRO A 99 -4.25 17.87 6.21
CA PRO A 99 -3.32 17.42 7.25
C PRO A 99 -3.96 17.43 8.63
N ASN A 100 -3.68 16.39 9.42
CA ASN A 100 -4.09 16.27 10.80
C ASN A 100 -3.14 17.07 11.71
N ALA A 101 -3.22 18.40 11.64
CA ALA A 101 -2.44 19.30 12.46
C ALA A 101 -3.36 20.33 13.10
N ARG A 102 -3.16 20.57 14.41
CA ARG A 102 -3.83 21.64 15.17
C ARG A 102 -3.33 23.01 14.69
N ARG A 103 -3.81 23.45 13.52
CA ARG A 103 -3.49 24.77 12.96
C ARG A 103 -4.49 25.80 13.53
N PRO A 104 -4.05 27.00 13.91
CA PRO A 104 -4.90 28.02 14.54
C PRO A 104 -5.89 28.71 13.57
N SER A 105 -6.27 28.10 12.46
CA SER A 105 -6.94 28.80 11.36
C SER A 105 -8.03 27.93 10.73
N PHE A 106 -9.15 28.55 10.41
CA PHE A 106 -10.33 28.02 9.70
C PHE A 106 -10.05 27.47 8.28
N TRP A 107 -8.78 27.30 7.91
CA TRP A 107 -8.31 26.91 6.58
C TRP A 107 -7.16 25.90 6.75
N CYS A 108 -7.49 24.62 6.68
CA CYS A 108 -6.48 23.57 6.53
C CYS A 108 -6.29 23.34 5.02
N GLU A 109 -5.19 23.82 4.46
CA GLU A 109 -4.85 23.57 3.06
C GLU A 109 -4.64 22.07 2.82
N ALA A 110 -5.26 21.54 1.76
CA ALA A 110 -5.08 20.15 1.39
C ALA A 110 -3.66 19.92 0.87
N GLU A 111 -2.95 18.96 1.47
CA GLU A 111 -1.63 18.53 1.07
C GLU A 111 -1.74 17.46 -0.02
N LYS A 112 -0.97 17.65 -1.10
CA LYS A 112 -0.83 16.66 -2.16
C LYS A 112 0.01 15.49 -1.67
N VAL A 113 -0.49 14.27 -1.84
CA VAL A 113 0.18 13.00 -1.57
C VAL A 113 0.20 12.17 -2.84
N THR A 114 1.35 11.61 -3.17
CA THR A 114 1.51 10.71 -4.32
C THR A 114 1.74 9.28 -3.83
N LEU A 115 0.92 8.36 -4.30
CA LEU A 115 1.03 6.92 -4.01
C LEU A 115 1.21 6.11 -5.29
N GLY A 116 1.76 4.92 -5.14
CA GLY A 116 1.88 3.93 -6.21
C GLY A 116 0.85 2.82 -6.04
N LEU A 117 0.26 2.40 -7.15
CA LEU A 117 -0.53 1.19 -7.27
C LEU A 117 0.22 0.17 -8.13
N THR A 118 0.37 -1.05 -7.62
CA THR A 118 0.92 -2.18 -8.39
C THR A 118 0.00 -3.39 -8.28
N ILE A 119 0.11 -4.32 -9.22
CA ILE A 119 -0.57 -5.61 -9.20
C ILE A 119 0.47 -6.74 -9.24
N GLY A 120 0.36 -7.68 -8.31
CA GLY A 120 1.28 -8.81 -8.19
C GLY A 120 0.57 -10.08 -7.74
N PRO A 121 1.27 -11.23 -7.75
CA PRO A 121 0.71 -12.48 -7.28
C PRO A 121 0.51 -12.48 -5.76
N GLY A 122 -0.62 -13.03 -5.33
CA GLY A 122 -0.92 -13.43 -3.97
C GLY A 122 -0.22 -14.73 -3.59
N ASP A 123 -0.40 -15.16 -2.35
CA ASP A 123 0.24 -16.39 -1.85
C ASP A 123 -0.24 -17.65 -2.59
N ARG A 124 -1.41 -17.61 -3.25
CA ARG A 124 -1.95 -18.70 -4.09
C ARG A 124 -1.92 -18.35 -5.58
N GLY A 125 -1.18 -17.31 -5.97
CA GLY A 125 -1.08 -16.84 -7.36
C GLY A 125 -2.30 -16.04 -7.85
N GLU A 126 -3.23 -15.71 -6.96
CA GLU A 126 -4.33 -14.78 -7.25
C GLU A 126 -3.81 -13.36 -7.47
N PRO A 127 -4.40 -12.56 -8.36
CA PRO A 127 -4.00 -11.15 -8.50
C PRO A 127 -4.35 -10.35 -7.24
N VAL A 128 -3.37 -9.58 -6.72
CA VAL A 128 -3.55 -8.67 -5.59
C VAL A 128 -3.01 -7.29 -5.94
N PHE A 129 -3.86 -6.28 -5.81
CA PHE A 129 -3.45 -4.89 -5.90
C PHE A 129 -2.78 -4.45 -4.60
N THR A 130 -1.71 -3.69 -4.71
CA THR A 130 -1.03 -3.08 -3.56
C THR A 130 -0.89 -1.58 -3.77
N VAL A 131 -1.39 -0.81 -2.81
CA VAL A 131 -1.15 0.63 -2.71
C VAL A 131 -0.01 0.87 -1.73
N MET A 132 1.00 1.64 -2.14
CA MET A 132 2.21 1.87 -1.35
C MET A 132 2.76 3.28 -1.56
N CYS A 133 3.64 3.73 -0.65
CA CYS A 133 4.43 4.93 -0.89
C CYS A 133 5.44 4.67 -2.02
N ILE A 134 5.71 5.67 -2.86
CA ILE A 134 6.56 5.49 -4.06
C ILE A 134 7.98 5.01 -3.71
N GLU A 135 8.47 5.41 -2.55
CA GLU A 135 9.80 5.05 -2.02
C GLU A 135 9.88 3.56 -1.63
N GLU A 136 8.75 2.95 -1.27
CA GLU A 136 8.70 1.54 -0.87
C GLU A 136 8.82 0.60 -2.07
N TYR A 137 8.47 1.06 -3.28
CA TYR A 137 8.36 0.21 -4.46
C TYR A 137 9.62 -0.60 -4.76
N LYS A 138 10.81 -0.02 -4.61
CA LYS A 138 12.08 -0.71 -4.88
C LYS A 138 12.42 -1.79 -3.86
N ASN A 139 11.84 -1.71 -2.67
CA ASN A 139 12.06 -2.63 -1.56
C ASN A 139 10.86 -3.55 -1.34
N PHE A 140 9.83 -3.47 -2.19
CA PHE A 140 8.61 -4.24 -2.04
C PHE A 140 8.87 -5.70 -2.48
N PRO A 141 8.80 -6.67 -1.56
CA PRO A 141 9.42 -7.99 -1.77
C PRO A 141 8.49 -9.07 -2.33
N TYR A 142 7.26 -8.72 -2.74
CA TYR A 142 6.22 -9.68 -3.16
C TYR A 142 5.75 -9.44 -4.59
#